data_AF-A0A7X0FD21-F1
#
_entry.id   AF-A0A7X0FD21-F1
#
_cell.length_a   1.000
_cell.length_b   1.000
_cell.length_c   1.000
_cell.angle_alpha   90.00
_cell.angle_beta   90.00
_cell.angle_gamma   90.00
#
_symmetry.space_group_name_H-M   'P 1'
#
loop_
_entity.id
_entity.type
_entity.pdbx_description
1 polymer ?
#
loop_
_entity_poly.entity_id
_entity_poly.type
_entity_poly.pdbx_seq_one_letter_code
_entity_poly.pdbx_strand_id
1 'polypeptide(L)' 'MKTRAAVAVGAGKPLEIMEVDLEGPREGEVL' A
#
# COMPACT_ATOMS: atom_id res chain seq x y z
N MET A 1 8.89 -2.98 4.37
CA MET A 1 8.38 -2.61 5.69
C MET A 1 6.88 -2.84 5.76
N LYS A 2 6.33 -3.14 6.94
CA LYS A 2 4.88 -3.27 7.15
C LYS A 2 4.28 -1.88 7.35
N THR A 3 3.27 -1.54 6.56
CA THR A 3 2.62 -0.23 6.60
C THR A 3 1.10 -0.39 6.55
N ARG A 4 0.37 0.40 7.35
CA ARG A 4 -1.10 0.46 7.27
C ARG A 4 -1.50 1.40 6.14
N ALA A 5 -2.34 0.91 5.23
CA ALA A 5 -2.85 1.68 4.10
C ALA A 5 -4.32 1.36 3.82
N ALA A 6 -5.00 2.28 3.12
CA ALA A 6 -6.34 2.06 2.59
C ALA A 6 -6.23 1.45 1.19
N VAL A 7 -6.71 0.22 1.01
CA VAL A 7 -6.54 -0.57 -0.21
C VAL A 7 -7.88 -0.74 -0.92
N ALA A 8 -7.90 -0.49 -2.22
CA ALA A 8 -9.05 -0.77 -3.08
C ALA A 8 -8.97 -2.22 -3.59
N VAL A 9 -9.79 -3.11 -3.02
CA VAL A 9 -9.86 -4.52 -3.45
C VAL A 9 -10.80 -4.76 -4.65
N GLY A 10 -11.61 -3.76 -5.02
CA GLY A 10 -12.52 -3.84 -6.16
C GLY A 10 -13.28 -2.53 -6.38
N ALA A 11 -13.76 -2.32 -7.62
CA ALA A 11 -14.50 -1.12 -7.98
C ALA A 11 -15.84 -1.02 -7.24
N GLY A 12 -16.21 0.19 -6.80
CA GLY A 12 -17.47 0.46 -6.11
C GLY A 12 -17.54 -0.06 -4.67
N LYS A 13 -16.47 -0.67 -4.15
CA LYS A 13 -16.39 -1.08 -2.74
C LYS A 13 -15.70 0.01 -1.90
N PRO A 14 -16.03 0.13 -0.60
CA PRO A 14 -15.25 0.94 0.33
C PRO A 14 -13.79 0.47 0.37
N LEU A 15 -12.87 1.39 0.69
CA LEU A 15 -11.48 1.05 0.92
C LEU A 15 -11.33 0.25 2.22
N GLU A 16 -10.48 -0.75 2.19
CA GLU A 16 -10.17 -1.58 3.35
C GLU A 16 -8.86 -1.14 3.98
N ILE A 17 -8.85 -0.91 5.30
CA ILE A 17 -7.61 -0.60 6.03
C ILE A 17 -6.91 -1.91 6.37
N MET A 18 -5.78 -2.18 5.73
CA MET A 18 -4.98 -3.39 5.95
C MET A 18 -3.49 -3.09 6.01
N GLU A 19 -2.72 -4.06 6.52
CA GLU A 19 -1.26 -4.01 6.48
C GLU A 19 -0.77 -4.50 5.11
N VAL A 20 0.09 -3.70 4.49
CA VAL A 20 0.77 -4.02 3.24
C VAL A 20 2.27 -4.06 3.44
N ASP A 21 2.95 -4.86 2.62
CA ASP A 21 4.40 -4.91 2.55
C ASP A 21 4.89 -3.92 1.50
N LEU A 22 5.58 -2.87 1.94
CA LEU A 22 6.27 -1.94 1.05
C LEU A 22 7.70 -2.42 0.83
N GLU A 23 8.10 -2.61 -0.42
CA GLU A 23 9.50 -2.79 -0.78
C GLU A 23 10.26 -1.46 -0.57
N GLY A 24 11.56 -1.53 -0.28
CA GLY A 24 12.41 -0.34 -0.21
C GLY A 24 12.51 0.36 -1.58
N PRO A 25 12.82 1.67 -1.62
CA PRO A 25 12.97 2.38 -2.87
C PRO A 25 14.17 1.85 -3.65
N ARG A 26 14.07 1.81 -4.97
CA ARG A 26 15.18 1.49 -5.88
C ARG A 26 16.07 2.72 -6.10
N GLU A 27 17.13 2.54 -6.87
CA GLU A 27 18.03 3.66 -7.23
C GLU A 27 17.25 4.78 -7.93
N GLY A 28 17.30 5.98 -7.36
CA GLY A 28 16.58 7.15 -7.86
C GLY A 28 15.12 7.28 -7.39
N GLU A 29 14.59 6.32 -6.64
CA GLU A 29 13.26 6.40 -6.02
C GLU A 29 13.35 6.93 -4.58
N VAL A 30 12.23 7.42 -4.05
CA VAL A 30 12.11 7.86 -2.65
C VAL A 30 10.88 7.20 -2.05
N LEU A 31 11.06 6.60 -0.87
CA LEU A 31 10.00 5.99 -0.06
C LEU A 31 9.74 6.83 1.19
#